data_AF-A0A341EPA0-F1
#
_entry.id   AF-A0A341EPA0-F1
#
_cell.length_a   1.000
_cell.length_b   1.000
_cell.length_c   1.000
_cell.angle_alpha   90.00
_cell.angle_beta   90.00
_cell.angle_gamma   90.00
#
_symmetry.space_group_name_H-M   'P 1'
#
loop_
_entity.id
_entity.type
_entity.pdbx_description
1 polymer ?
#
loop_
_entity_poly.entity_id
_entity_poly.type
_entity_poly.pdbx_seq_one_letter_code
_entity_poly.pdbx_strand_id
1 'polypeptide(L)'
;MRELLENAPLSEGTAQAACAILHRIAEAEAQVHDIPIDRVHFHEIADWDALMDVTAAGSICAALSGATVSLAALPLGGGLVETAHGKLPVPAPATALILQGYDWHDDGVPGERVTPTGAAILAHLTGGSPIASRPPGRLRCTGSGAGMRVMKGLPNILRVSVFDTATAGIVQDSLVQFACDIDDMTGEELGAAVDRLRAMEGVVDLLMFSGQGKKSRPVTRLELLVQPQEADAVAAQVFDLTSTLGLRRSLVDRFILARESDDSGPLRRKRATRPGGHETVKVESDDLADAETLHDRRKRARASEG
;
A
#
# COMPACT_ATOMS: atom_id res chain seq x y z
N MET A 1 -14.24 -13.48 25.19
CA MET A 1 -14.61 -12.68 23.99
C MET A 1 -14.44 -13.47 22.71
N ARG A 2 -13.24 -14.01 22.41
CA ARG A 2 -12.98 -14.82 21.21
C ARG A 2 -13.98 -15.97 20.99
N GLU A 3 -14.17 -16.83 21.99
CA GLU A 3 -15.13 -17.93 21.91
C GLU A 3 -16.59 -17.46 21.68
N LEU A 4 -16.96 -16.28 22.19
CA LEU A 4 -18.30 -15.72 21.94
C LEU A 4 -18.47 -15.33 20.47
N LEU A 5 -17.44 -14.73 19.87
CA LEU A 5 -17.46 -14.36 18.45
C LEU A 5 -17.48 -15.59 17.53
N GLU A 6 -16.68 -16.61 17.86
CA GLU A 6 -16.56 -17.81 17.03
C GLU A 6 -17.81 -18.70 17.08
N ASN A 7 -18.54 -18.70 18.20
CA ASN A 7 -19.75 -19.50 18.36
C ASN A 7 -21.04 -18.72 18.03
N ALA A 8 -20.96 -17.41 17.80
CA ALA A 8 -22.11 -16.60 17.44
C ALA A 8 -22.55 -16.89 15.98
N PRO A 9 -23.86 -16.87 15.69
CA PRO A 9 -24.39 -17.08 14.34
C PRO A 9 -24.18 -15.83 13.46
N LEU A 10 -22.92 -15.57 13.10
CA LEU A 10 -22.49 -14.41 12.32
C LEU A 10 -22.30 -14.78 10.83
N SER A 11 -22.40 -13.78 9.96
CA SER A 11 -22.09 -13.95 8.53
C SER A 11 -20.65 -14.42 8.31
N GLU A 12 -20.42 -15.11 7.20
CA GLU A 12 -19.10 -15.64 6.83
C GLU A 12 -18.00 -14.56 6.91
N GLY A 13 -16.83 -14.94 7.44
CA GLY A 13 -15.68 -14.04 7.64
C GLY A 13 -15.81 -13.05 8.81
N THR A 14 -17.02 -12.78 9.33
CA THR A 14 -17.23 -11.78 10.40
C THR A 14 -16.47 -12.11 11.66
N ALA A 15 -16.60 -13.36 12.17
CA ALA A 15 -15.93 -13.78 13.40
C ALA A 15 -14.39 -13.72 13.26
N GLN A 16 -13.86 -14.11 12.08
CA GLN A 16 -12.44 -14.05 11.80
C GLN A 16 -11.91 -12.62 11.80
N ALA A 17 -12.58 -11.69 11.12
CA ALA A 17 -12.21 -10.29 11.07
C ALA A 17 -12.31 -9.62 12.46
N ALA A 18 -13.42 -9.85 13.17
CA ALA A 18 -13.61 -9.33 14.53
C ALA A 18 -12.53 -9.83 15.51
N CYS A 19 -12.19 -11.12 15.44
CA CYS A 19 -11.10 -11.69 16.24
C CYS A 19 -9.74 -11.09 15.86
N ALA A 20 -9.48 -10.84 14.57
CA ALA A 20 -8.23 -10.22 14.13
C ALA A 20 -8.10 -8.78 14.61
N ILE A 21 -9.19 -7.99 14.59
CA ILE A 21 -9.23 -6.64 15.17
C ILE A 21 -8.95 -6.69 16.67
N LEU A 22 -9.65 -7.57 17.41
CA LEU A 22 -9.45 -7.73 18.85
C LEU A 22 -8.03 -8.19 19.19
N HIS A 23 -7.43 -9.04 18.36
CA HIS A 23 -6.06 -9.51 18.56
C HIS A 23 -5.04 -8.37 18.49
N ARG A 24 -5.18 -7.45 17.52
CA ARG A 24 -4.30 -6.27 17.42
C ARG A 24 -4.35 -5.39 18.68
N ILE A 25 -5.53 -5.23 19.27
CA ILE A 25 -5.69 -4.53 20.54
C ILE A 25 -4.95 -5.30 21.64
N ALA A 26 -5.16 -6.61 21.74
CA ALA A 26 -4.54 -7.45 22.76
C ALA A 26 -3.01 -7.45 22.67
N GLU A 27 -2.44 -7.48 21.46
CA GLU A 27 -0.99 -7.39 21.24
C GLU A 27 -0.42 -6.06 21.74
N ALA A 28 -1.09 -4.94 21.44
CA ALA A 28 -0.67 -3.63 21.88
C ALA A 28 -0.75 -3.49 23.41
N GLU A 29 -1.84 -3.95 24.02
CA GLU A 29 -2.01 -3.95 25.48
C GLU A 29 -0.98 -4.83 26.19
N ALA A 30 -0.73 -6.04 25.65
CA ALA A 30 0.31 -6.94 26.16
C ALA A 30 1.69 -6.26 26.20
N GLN A 31 2.02 -5.53 25.13
CA GLN A 31 3.27 -4.81 25.02
C GLN A 31 3.34 -3.60 25.97
N VAL A 32 2.27 -2.81 26.09
CA VAL A 32 2.21 -1.66 27.00
C VAL A 32 2.36 -2.10 28.46
N HIS A 33 1.75 -3.23 28.81
CA HIS A 33 1.74 -3.75 30.17
C HIS A 33 2.90 -4.71 30.49
N ASP A 34 3.74 -5.04 29.52
CA ASP A 34 4.81 -6.04 29.62
C ASP A 34 4.31 -7.38 30.20
N ILE A 35 3.18 -7.87 29.67
CA ILE A 35 2.56 -9.13 30.07
C ILE A 35 2.32 -10.04 28.87
N PRO A 36 2.27 -11.36 29.08
CA PRO A 36 1.78 -12.30 28.07
C PRO A 36 0.37 -11.95 27.58
N ILE A 37 0.11 -12.12 26.28
CA ILE A 37 -1.17 -11.76 25.64
C ILE A 37 -2.39 -12.50 26.23
N ASP A 38 -2.18 -13.72 26.72
CA ASP A 38 -3.20 -14.54 27.39
C ASP A 38 -3.59 -14.00 28.77
N ARG A 39 -2.81 -13.06 29.32
CA ARG A 39 -3.06 -12.38 30.59
C ARG A 39 -3.58 -10.95 30.43
N VAL A 40 -3.81 -10.50 29.20
CA VAL A 40 -4.34 -9.16 28.94
C VAL A 40 -5.76 -9.06 29.47
N HIS A 41 -5.96 -8.11 30.38
CA HIS A 41 -7.27 -7.67 30.81
C HIS A 41 -7.57 -6.33 30.13
N PHE A 42 -8.64 -6.27 29.36
CA PHE A 42 -9.03 -5.07 28.63
C PHE A 42 -9.62 -4.02 29.57
N HIS A 43 -8.80 -3.17 30.19
CA HIS A 43 -9.30 -2.20 31.17
C HIS A 43 -10.23 -1.13 30.55
N GLU A 44 -10.01 -0.78 29.28
CA GLU A 44 -10.78 0.25 28.57
C GLU A 44 -11.77 -0.33 27.54
N ILE A 45 -11.69 -1.65 27.29
CA ILE A 45 -12.33 -2.32 26.14
C ILE A 45 -13.13 -3.56 26.63
N ALA A 46 -13.18 -3.84 27.94
CA ALA A 46 -13.90 -4.99 28.51
C ALA A 46 -15.43 -4.84 28.57
N ASP A 47 -16.01 -3.84 27.91
CA ASP A 47 -17.47 -3.66 27.91
C ASP A 47 -18.13 -4.27 26.66
N TRP A 48 -19.43 -4.55 26.77
CA TRP A 48 -20.25 -5.08 25.68
C TRP A 48 -20.19 -4.19 24.42
N ASP A 49 -20.04 -2.88 24.61
CA ASP A 49 -19.96 -1.90 23.52
C ASP A 49 -18.74 -2.16 22.61
N ALA A 50 -17.57 -2.43 23.18
CA ALA A 50 -16.37 -2.71 22.39
C ALA A 50 -16.47 -4.04 21.63
N LEU A 51 -17.11 -5.05 22.22
CA LEU A 51 -17.37 -6.32 21.51
C LEU A 51 -18.30 -6.09 20.32
N MET A 52 -19.34 -5.28 20.49
CA MET A 52 -20.25 -4.92 19.40
C MET A 52 -19.54 -4.10 18.32
N ASP A 53 -18.68 -3.15 18.70
CA ASP A 53 -17.90 -2.34 17.76
C ASP A 53 -17.00 -3.21 16.87
N VAL A 54 -16.21 -4.10 17.46
CA VAL A 54 -15.32 -4.99 16.68
C VAL A 54 -16.10 -6.01 15.85
N THR A 55 -17.27 -6.45 16.32
CA THR A 55 -18.14 -7.37 15.57
C THR A 55 -18.76 -6.66 14.36
N ALA A 56 -19.30 -5.46 14.55
CA ALA A 56 -19.89 -4.66 13.48
C ALA A 56 -18.84 -4.26 12.44
N ALA A 57 -17.68 -3.78 12.90
CA ALA A 57 -16.56 -3.46 12.02
C ALA A 57 -16.06 -4.71 11.28
N GLY A 58 -15.90 -5.85 11.97
CA GLY A 58 -15.51 -7.13 11.37
C GLY A 58 -16.49 -7.60 10.30
N SER A 59 -17.80 -7.41 10.51
CA SER A 59 -18.81 -7.76 9.51
C SER A 59 -18.73 -6.89 8.26
N ILE A 60 -18.50 -5.59 8.44
CA ILE A 60 -18.27 -4.66 7.32
C ILE A 60 -16.99 -5.03 6.56
N CYS A 61 -15.90 -5.34 7.27
CA CYS A 61 -14.64 -5.78 6.65
C CYS A 61 -14.83 -7.06 5.83
N ALA A 62 -15.52 -8.06 6.39
CA ALA A 62 -15.79 -9.32 5.71
C ALA A 62 -16.67 -9.12 4.46
N ALA A 63 -17.70 -8.28 4.54
CA ALA A 63 -18.55 -7.95 3.39
C ALA A 63 -17.82 -7.17 2.29
N LEU A 64 -16.65 -6.58 2.59
CA LEU A 64 -15.82 -5.82 1.67
C LEU A 64 -14.54 -6.58 1.26
N SER A 65 -14.47 -7.89 1.46
CA SER A 65 -13.31 -8.72 1.08
C SER A 65 -13.08 -8.65 -0.45
N GLY A 66 -12.18 -7.79 -0.90
CA GLY A 66 -11.92 -7.52 -2.32
C GLY A 66 -11.89 -6.03 -2.67
N ALA A 67 -12.34 -5.15 -1.76
CA ALA A 67 -12.12 -3.71 -1.89
C ALA A 67 -10.69 -3.35 -1.49
N THR A 68 -10.08 -2.41 -2.23
CA THR A 68 -8.86 -1.73 -1.78
C THR A 68 -9.22 -0.56 -0.87
N VAL A 69 -8.45 -0.34 0.18
CA VAL A 69 -8.67 0.75 1.14
C VAL A 69 -7.57 1.80 1.01
N SER A 70 -7.94 3.07 1.10
CA SER A 70 -6.98 4.18 1.19
C SER A 70 -7.36 5.07 2.38
N LEU A 71 -6.37 5.65 3.05
CA LEU A 71 -6.58 6.46 4.25
C LEU A 71 -5.92 7.83 4.08
N ALA A 72 -6.56 8.89 4.58
CA ALA A 72 -5.92 10.19 4.71
C ALA A 72 -5.09 10.24 6.00
N ALA A 73 -4.14 11.18 6.11
CA ALA A 73 -3.41 11.38 7.37
C ALA A 73 -4.38 11.48 8.56
N LEU A 74 -4.04 10.79 9.65
CA LEU A 74 -4.89 10.69 10.84
C LEU A 74 -4.76 11.93 11.71
N PRO A 75 -5.84 12.39 12.34
CA PRO A 75 -5.77 13.51 13.27
C PRO A 75 -5.04 13.09 14.55
N LEU A 76 -3.94 13.77 14.87
CA LEU A 76 -3.10 13.47 16.03
C LEU A 76 -3.84 13.71 17.36
N GLY A 77 -4.67 14.75 17.42
CA GLY A 77 -5.22 15.27 18.67
C GLY A 77 -4.12 15.87 19.55
N GLY A 78 -4.33 15.90 20.87
CA GLY A 78 -3.28 16.37 21.78
C GLY A 78 -3.68 16.48 23.25
N GLY A 79 -2.71 16.79 24.11
CA GLY A 79 -2.93 16.92 25.55
C GLY A 79 -2.98 15.58 26.28
N LEU A 80 -3.75 15.53 27.37
CA LEU A 80 -3.89 14.35 28.23
C LEU A 80 -5.33 13.84 28.23
N VAL A 81 -5.52 12.53 28.30
CA VAL A 81 -6.82 11.87 28.49
C VAL A 81 -6.85 11.11 29.81
N GLU A 82 -8.01 11.09 30.45
CA GLU A 82 -8.24 10.30 31.67
C GLU A 82 -8.46 8.84 31.28
N THR A 83 -7.70 7.95 31.91
CA THR A 83 -7.75 6.50 31.68
C THR A 83 -7.80 5.76 33.00
N ALA A 84 -7.98 4.44 32.96
CA ALA A 84 -7.84 3.59 34.14
C ALA A 84 -6.43 3.68 34.78
N HIS A 85 -5.45 4.15 34.03
CA HIS A 85 -4.05 4.31 34.43
C HIS A 85 -3.69 5.77 34.74
N GLY A 86 -4.69 6.63 34.91
CA GLY A 86 -4.54 8.06 35.14
C GLY A 86 -4.44 8.86 33.84
N LYS A 87 -3.79 10.03 33.91
CA LYS A 87 -3.66 10.92 32.75
C LYS A 87 -2.57 10.43 31.81
N LEU A 88 -2.94 10.05 30.59
CA LEU A 88 -2.01 9.62 29.54
C LEU A 88 -1.93 10.63 28.40
N PRO A 89 -0.77 10.79 27.76
CA PRO A 89 -0.65 11.62 26.56
C PRO A 89 -1.49 11.07 25.42
N VAL A 90 -1.95 11.97 24.55
CA VAL A 90 -2.59 11.62 23.27
C VAL A 90 -1.54 11.62 22.16
N PRO A 91 -1.47 10.59 21.29
CA PRO A 91 -2.30 9.37 21.31
C PRO A 91 -1.97 8.45 22.50
N ALA A 92 -2.99 7.74 22.99
CA ALA A 92 -2.81 6.76 24.06
C ALA A 92 -1.80 5.67 23.65
N PRO A 93 -1.08 5.03 24.61
CA PRO A 93 0.00 4.09 24.30
C PRO A 93 -0.36 2.96 23.33
N ALA A 94 -1.51 2.31 23.53
CA ALA A 94 -1.97 1.23 22.65
C ALA A 94 -2.25 1.75 21.22
N THR A 95 -2.94 2.90 21.08
CA THR A 95 -3.16 3.57 19.79
C THR A 95 -1.84 3.89 19.09
N ALA A 96 -0.86 4.42 19.81
CA ALA A 96 0.44 4.80 19.27
C ALA A 96 1.21 3.59 18.72
N LEU A 97 1.13 2.44 19.41
CA LEU A 97 1.75 1.19 18.95
C LEU A 97 1.05 0.62 17.71
N ILE A 98 -0.30 0.55 17.73
CA ILE A 98 -1.08 -0.04 16.63
C ILE A 98 -0.87 0.73 15.31
N LEU A 99 -0.73 2.06 15.39
CA LEU A 99 -0.62 2.95 14.23
C LEU A 99 0.81 3.44 13.99
N GLN A 100 1.81 2.70 14.45
CA GLN A 100 3.20 2.99 14.11
C GLN A 100 3.39 2.95 12.58
N GLY A 101 4.02 3.98 12.03
CA GLY A 101 4.26 4.12 10.58
C GLY A 101 3.14 4.81 9.79
N TYR A 102 2.00 5.15 10.41
CA TYR A 102 0.93 5.91 9.74
C TYR A 102 1.23 7.40 9.69
N ASP A 103 0.67 8.09 8.68
CA ASP A 103 0.74 9.53 8.56
C ASP A 103 -0.23 10.22 9.54
N TRP A 104 0.24 11.30 10.15
CA TRP A 104 -0.54 12.09 11.10
C TRP A 104 -0.54 13.58 10.72
N HIS A 105 -1.60 14.29 11.09
CA HIS A 105 -1.64 15.75 11.07
C HIS A 105 -2.15 16.28 12.41
N ASP A 106 -1.62 17.43 12.84
CA ASP A 106 -2.16 18.15 14.00
C ASP A 106 -3.41 18.94 13.56
N ASP A 107 -4.52 18.76 14.28
CA ASP A 107 -5.76 19.51 14.06
C ASP A 107 -5.90 20.74 14.98
N GLY A 108 -4.93 20.93 15.90
CA GLY A 108 -4.88 22.03 16.86
C GLY A 108 -5.92 21.94 17.98
N VAL A 109 -6.66 20.83 18.09
CA VAL A 109 -7.75 20.67 19.06
C VAL A 109 -7.36 19.57 20.07
N PRO A 110 -7.49 19.80 21.39
CA PRO A 110 -7.07 18.82 22.38
C PRO A 110 -7.99 17.58 22.45
N GLY A 111 -7.49 16.53 23.09
CA GLY A 111 -8.08 15.23 23.38
C GLY A 111 -7.91 14.19 22.28
N GLU A 112 -8.24 12.95 22.62
CA GLU A 112 -8.12 11.79 21.73
C GLU A 112 -9.07 11.90 20.52
N ARG A 113 -8.56 11.43 19.38
CA ARG A 113 -9.29 11.36 18.10
C ARG A 113 -9.44 9.94 17.60
N VAL A 114 -8.39 9.15 17.76
CA VAL A 114 -8.37 7.76 17.39
C VAL A 114 -8.22 6.97 18.69
N THR A 115 -9.26 6.25 19.06
CA THR A 115 -9.25 5.35 20.21
C THR A 115 -8.52 4.05 19.84
N PRO A 116 -8.10 3.23 20.82
CA PRO A 116 -7.47 1.93 20.53
C PRO A 116 -8.33 1.03 19.63
N THR A 117 -9.65 1.02 19.83
CA THR A 117 -10.59 0.27 18.97
C THR A 117 -10.57 0.80 17.54
N GLY A 118 -10.65 2.12 17.35
CA GLY A 118 -10.58 2.74 16.02
C GLY A 118 -9.24 2.47 15.32
N ALA A 119 -8.14 2.54 16.06
CA ALA A 119 -6.81 2.21 15.58
C ALA A 119 -6.71 0.75 15.09
N ALA A 120 -7.23 -0.20 15.86
CA ALA A 120 -7.20 -1.61 15.49
C ALA A 120 -8.06 -1.93 14.25
N ILE A 121 -9.23 -1.28 14.12
CA ILE A 121 -10.08 -1.39 12.92
C ILE A 121 -9.32 -0.88 11.69
N LEU A 122 -8.71 0.31 11.78
CA LEU A 122 -7.91 0.89 10.70
C LEU A 122 -6.75 -0.02 10.32
N ALA A 123 -5.97 -0.47 11.29
CA ALA A 123 -4.83 -1.36 11.06
C ALA A 123 -5.23 -2.72 10.48
N HIS A 124 -6.43 -3.23 10.80
CA HIS A 124 -6.96 -4.43 10.14
C HIS A 124 -7.30 -4.16 8.67
N LEU A 125 -8.04 -3.07 8.40
CA LEU A 125 -8.46 -2.68 7.04
C LEU A 125 -7.29 -2.42 6.08
N THR A 126 -6.19 -1.88 6.61
CA THR A 126 -5.01 -1.52 5.81
C THR A 126 -3.93 -2.60 5.81
N GLY A 127 -4.16 -3.75 6.44
CA GLY A 127 -3.15 -4.79 6.59
C GLY A 127 -1.99 -4.44 7.52
N GLY A 128 -2.07 -3.35 8.28
CA GLY A 128 -1.05 -2.92 9.24
C GLY A 128 -0.01 -1.96 8.69
N SER A 129 -0.19 -1.43 7.47
CA SER A 129 0.70 -0.44 6.85
C SER A 129 -0.09 0.74 6.32
N PRO A 130 0.46 1.98 6.29
CA PRO A 130 -0.19 3.07 5.56
C PRO A 130 -0.37 2.67 4.08
N ILE A 131 -1.60 2.80 3.58
CA ILE A 131 -1.87 2.61 2.15
C ILE A 131 -1.85 3.98 1.48
N ALA A 132 -0.81 4.23 0.68
CA ALA A 132 -0.55 5.52 0.06
C ALA A 132 -1.36 5.78 -1.24
N SER A 133 -1.94 4.76 -1.88
CA SER A 133 -2.58 4.93 -3.18
C SER A 133 -4.07 5.22 -3.05
N ARG A 134 -4.48 6.42 -3.49
CA ARG A 134 -5.89 6.78 -3.69
C ARG A 134 -6.15 6.86 -5.20
N PRO A 135 -6.51 5.74 -5.85
CA PRO A 135 -6.69 5.75 -7.30
C PRO A 135 -7.82 6.69 -7.70
N PRO A 136 -7.71 7.37 -8.85
CA PRO A 136 -8.82 8.11 -9.40
C PRO A 136 -9.98 7.15 -9.71
N GLY A 137 -11.20 7.60 -9.46
CA GLY A 137 -12.39 6.78 -9.67
C GLY A 137 -13.66 7.60 -9.62
N ARG A 138 -14.77 6.97 -9.96
CA ARG A 138 -16.10 7.59 -9.87
C ARG A 138 -16.63 7.40 -8.45
N LEU A 139 -16.96 8.48 -7.76
CA LEU A 139 -17.60 8.40 -6.45
C LEU A 139 -18.96 7.71 -6.60
N ARG A 140 -19.13 6.55 -5.96
CA ARG A 140 -20.35 5.74 -6.01
C ARG A 140 -21.29 6.11 -4.87
N CYS A 141 -20.77 6.14 -3.65
CA CYS A 141 -21.54 6.54 -2.46
C CYS A 141 -20.62 7.01 -1.33
N THR A 142 -21.23 7.59 -0.30
CA THR A 142 -20.55 8.00 0.93
C THR A 142 -21.39 7.60 2.13
N GLY A 143 -20.74 7.15 3.21
CA GLY A 143 -21.34 6.99 4.53
C GLY A 143 -20.61 7.86 5.55
N SER A 144 -21.34 8.35 6.56
CA SER A 144 -20.77 9.14 7.65
C SER A 144 -21.30 8.66 8.99
N GLY A 145 -20.43 8.62 10.00
CA GLY A 145 -20.77 8.34 11.39
C GLY A 145 -20.28 9.48 12.29
N ALA A 146 -21.08 9.90 13.26
CA ALA A 146 -20.73 10.96 14.19
C ALA A 146 -20.45 10.39 15.59
N GLY A 147 -19.37 10.84 16.21
CA GLY A 147 -19.08 10.54 17.61
C GLY A 147 -19.89 11.43 18.57
N MET A 148 -20.06 10.98 19.81
CA MET A 148 -20.86 11.70 20.82
C MET A 148 -20.16 12.95 21.37
N ARG A 149 -18.83 13.03 21.26
CA ARG A 149 -18.05 14.15 21.77
C ARG A 149 -18.21 15.39 20.89
N VAL A 150 -18.59 16.51 21.50
CA VAL A 150 -18.68 17.82 20.83
C VAL A 150 -17.30 18.47 20.78
N MET A 151 -16.85 18.85 19.58
CA MET A 151 -15.57 19.52 19.35
C MET A 151 -15.79 20.95 18.86
N LYS A 152 -14.92 21.87 19.30
CA LYS A 152 -15.03 23.28 18.92
C LYS A 152 -14.42 23.48 17.53
N GLY A 153 -15.22 23.99 16.59
CA GLY A 153 -14.75 24.36 15.25
C GLY A 153 -14.55 23.20 14.27
N LEU A 154 -14.75 21.96 14.71
CA LEU A 154 -14.63 20.75 13.88
C LEU A 154 -15.78 19.79 14.17
N PRO A 155 -16.38 19.17 13.15
CA PRO A 155 -17.33 18.08 13.35
C PRO A 155 -16.61 16.79 13.75
N ASN A 156 -17.09 16.11 14.79
CA ASN A 156 -16.61 14.80 15.19
C ASN A 156 -17.24 13.71 14.31
N ILE A 157 -16.79 13.61 13.06
CA ILE A 157 -17.38 12.73 12.04
C ILE A 157 -16.29 11.94 11.32
N LEU A 158 -16.50 10.62 11.20
CA LEU A 158 -15.79 9.77 10.24
C LEU A 158 -16.61 9.68 8.96
N ARG A 159 -15.97 9.84 7.80
CA ARG A 159 -16.59 9.65 6.48
C ARG A 159 -15.87 8.57 5.69
N VAL A 160 -16.63 7.64 5.14
CA VAL A 160 -16.17 6.63 4.19
C VAL A 160 -16.73 6.95 2.81
N SER A 161 -15.88 6.92 1.78
CA SER A 161 -16.26 7.16 0.39
C SER A 161 -15.91 5.93 -0.45
N VAL A 162 -16.89 5.39 -1.18
CA VAL A 162 -16.70 4.24 -2.07
C VAL A 162 -16.57 4.76 -3.49
N PHE A 163 -15.50 4.34 -4.18
CA PHE A 163 -15.24 4.68 -5.56
C PHE A 163 -15.29 3.43 -6.44
N ASP A 164 -15.92 3.55 -7.61
CA ASP A 164 -15.68 2.61 -8.70
C ASP A 164 -14.36 3.02 -9.36
N THR A 165 -13.31 2.23 -9.14
CA THR A 165 -12.02 2.39 -9.81
C THR A 165 -12.17 1.93 -11.26
N ALA A 166 -11.67 2.69 -12.22
CA ALA A 166 -11.81 2.34 -13.64
C ALA A 166 -11.12 1.00 -13.94
N THR A 167 -11.91 -0.04 -14.19
CA THR A 167 -11.44 -1.39 -14.56
C THR A 167 -11.32 -1.60 -16.07
N ALA A 168 -11.91 -0.72 -16.89
CA ALA A 168 -11.86 -0.81 -18.35
C ALA A 168 -11.46 0.54 -18.97
N GLY A 169 -10.48 0.53 -19.88
CA GLY A 169 -9.97 1.70 -20.58
C GLY A 169 -8.52 2.04 -20.26
N ILE A 170 -8.14 3.28 -20.58
CA ILE A 170 -6.82 3.81 -20.22
C ILE A 170 -6.85 4.12 -18.72
N VAL A 171 -6.14 3.32 -17.94
CA VAL A 171 -5.88 3.54 -16.51
C VAL A 171 -4.79 4.59 -16.39
N GLN A 172 -4.93 5.49 -15.42
CA GLN A 172 -3.89 6.46 -15.10
C GLN A 172 -3.29 6.14 -13.73
N ASP A 173 -1.98 6.02 -13.67
CA ASP A 173 -1.22 5.98 -12.42
C ASP A 173 -0.06 6.99 -12.47
N SER A 174 0.68 7.08 -11.36
CA SER A 174 1.88 7.90 -11.28
C SER A 174 3.05 7.09 -10.73
N LEU A 175 4.24 7.39 -11.23
CA LEU A 175 5.51 6.81 -10.77
C LEU A 175 6.47 7.93 -10.36
N VAL A 176 7.46 7.56 -9.57
CA VAL A 176 8.64 8.38 -9.33
C VAL A 176 9.68 8.03 -10.39
N GLN A 177 10.09 9.03 -11.18
CA GLN A 177 11.26 8.92 -12.04
C GLN A 177 12.48 9.42 -11.26
N PHE A 178 13.46 8.53 -11.09
CA PHE A 178 14.78 8.90 -10.63
C PHE A 178 15.76 9.00 -11.79
N ALA A 179 16.67 9.99 -11.73
CA ALA A 179 17.75 10.11 -12.70
C ALA A 179 19.05 10.56 -12.04
N CYS A 180 20.15 9.86 -12.33
CA CYS A 180 21.50 10.25 -11.91
C CYS A 180 22.52 10.04 -13.04
N ASP A 181 23.60 10.81 -13.01
CA ASP A 181 24.68 10.78 -14.01
C ASP A 181 25.96 10.28 -13.32
N ILE A 182 26.61 9.26 -13.88
CA ILE A 182 27.79 8.60 -13.31
C ILE A 182 28.93 8.58 -14.33
N ASP A 183 30.11 9.09 -13.97
CA ASP A 183 31.30 9.16 -14.83
C ASP A 183 32.53 8.42 -14.28
N ASP A 184 32.42 7.84 -13.10
CA ASP A 184 33.52 7.26 -12.32
C ASP A 184 33.27 5.80 -11.88
N MET A 185 32.34 5.10 -12.54
CA MET A 185 32.15 3.66 -12.43
C MET A 185 32.48 2.95 -13.74
N THR A 186 33.00 1.73 -13.63
CA THR A 186 33.20 0.81 -14.74
C THR A 186 31.88 0.21 -15.22
N GLY A 187 31.89 -0.38 -16.42
CA GLY A 187 30.72 -1.08 -16.96
C GLY A 187 30.30 -2.31 -16.14
N GLU A 188 31.26 -3.01 -15.51
CA GLU A 188 30.98 -4.17 -14.65
C GLU A 188 30.28 -3.74 -13.35
N GLU A 189 30.76 -2.66 -12.72
CA GLU A 189 30.13 -2.11 -11.51
C GLU A 189 28.72 -1.59 -11.80
N LEU A 190 28.54 -0.88 -12.92
CA LEU A 190 27.23 -0.41 -13.36
C LEU A 190 26.27 -1.59 -13.66
N GLY A 191 26.76 -2.64 -14.34
CA GLY A 191 25.96 -3.83 -14.61
C GLY A 191 25.47 -4.50 -13.32
N ALA A 192 26.38 -4.71 -12.36
CA ALA A 192 26.04 -5.30 -11.07
C ALA A 192 25.05 -4.45 -10.27
N ALA A 193 25.19 -3.13 -10.28
CA ALA A 193 24.26 -2.21 -9.63
C ALA A 193 22.87 -2.27 -10.28
N VAL A 194 22.81 -2.23 -11.62
CA VAL A 194 21.56 -2.26 -12.38
C VAL A 194 20.78 -3.56 -12.18
N ASP A 195 21.45 -4.70 -12.17
CA ASP A 195 20.78 -6.00 -11.93
C ASP A 195 20.15 -6.06 -10.54
N ARG A 196 20.86 -5.57 -9.51
CA ARG A 196 20.32 -5.48 -8.14
C ARG A 196 19.14 -4.51 -8.06
N LEU A 197 19.27 -3.33 -8.64
CA LEU A 197 18.20 -2.33 -8.66
C LEU A 197 16.96 -2.84 -9.41
N ARG A 198 17.13 -3.53 -10.55
CA ARG A 198 16.01 -4.14 -11.30
C ARG A 198 15.27 -5.21 -10.52
N ALA A 199 15.95 -5.90 -9.60
CA ALA A 199 15.36 -6.94 -8.78
C ALA A 199 14.63 -6.38 -7.54
N MET A 200 14.76 -5.08 -7.23
CA MET A 200 14.09 -4.47 -6.09
C MET A 200 12.58 -4.38 -6.32
N GLU A 201 11.83 -4.56 -5.23
CA GLU A 201 10.40 -4.30 -5.22
C GLU A 201 10.11 -2.83 -5.58
N GLY A 202 9.03 -2.60 -6.34
CA GLY A 202 8.63 -1.28 -6.79
C GLY A 202 9.40 -0.70 -7.97
N VAL A 203 10.53 -1.26 -8.39
CA VAL A 203 11.22 -0.83 -9.63
C VAL A 203 10.44 -1.37 -10.84
N VAL A 204 9.81 -0.46 -11.58
CA VAL A 204 8.98 -0.76 -12.74
C VAL A 204 9.81 -0.91 -14.01
N ASP A 205 10.81 -0.03 -14.18
CA ASP A 205 11.74 -0.07 -15.31
C ASP A 205 13.05 0.63 -14.94
N LEU A 206 14.14 0.24 -15.60
CA LEU A 206 15.46 0.87 -15.46
C LEU A 206 16.20 0.87 -16.79
N LEU A 207 16.54 2.07 -17.25
CA LEU A 207 17.27 2.33 -18.47
C LEU A 207 18.64 2.98 -18.20
N MET A 208 19.62 2.67 -19.05
CA MET A 208 20.95 3.27 -19.05
C MET A 208 21.14 4.06 -20.35
N PHE A 209 21.57 5.32 -20.24
CA PHE A 209 21.89 6.16 -21.39
C PHE A 209 23.36 6.56 -21.35
N SER A 210 24.06 6.40 -22.46
CA SER A 210 25.43 6.91 -22.59
C SER A 210 25.43 8.35 -23.07
N GLY A 211 26.32 9.16 -22.51
CA GLY A 211 26.48 10.57 -22.86
C GLY A 211 27.89 11.10 -22.61
N GLN A 212 28.06 12.39 -22.83
CA GLN A 212 29.32 13.10 -22.63
C GLN A 212 29.13 14.20 -21.58
N GLY A 213 29.89 14.11 -20.48
CA GLY A 213 29.86 15.06 -19.38
C GLY A 213 30.88 16.20 -19.52
N LYS A 214 31.02 16.96 -18.43
CA LYS A 214 32.07 17.99 -18.31
C LYS A 214 33.46 17.37 -18.48
N LYS A 215 34.42 18.18 -18.92
CA LYS A 215 35.82 17.74 -19.14
C LYS A 215 35.92 16.54 -20.11
N SER A 216 34.96 16.39 -21.02
CA SER A 216 34.88 15.30 -22.00
C SER A 216 34.95 13.91 -21.37
N ARG A 217 34.37 13.74 -20.18
CA ARG A 217 34.24 12.44 -19.52
C ARG A 217 33.03 11.68 -20.07
N PRO A 218 33.16 10.40 -20.45
CA PRO A 218 32.00 9.56 -20.71
C PRO A 218 31.13 9.47 -19.46
N VAL A 219 29.82 9.55 -19.63
CA VAL A 219 28.84 9.47 -18.54
C VAL A 219 27.82 8.40 -18.88
N THR A 220 27.43 7.63 -17.88
CA THR A 220 26.23 6.79 -17.93
C THR A 220 25.16 7.42 -17.06
N ARG A 221 24.02 7.78 -17.66
CA ARG A 221 22.82 8.16 -16.94
C ARG A 221 21.99 6.92 -16.64
N LEU A 222 21.64 6.74 -15.37
CA LEU A 222 20.62 5.80 -14.95
C LEU A 222 19.29 6.54 -14.84
N GLU A 223 18.23 5.98 -15.43
CA GLU A 223 16.86 6.41 -15.18
C GLU A 223 16.02 5.23 -14.69
N LEU A 224 15.38 5.42 -13.54
CA LEU A 224 14.51 4.43 -12.90
C LEU A 224 13.08 4.95 -12.87
N LEU A 225 12.12 4.08 -13.17
CA LEU A 225 10.71 4.30 -12.87
C LEU A 225 10.34 3.44 -11.67
N VAL A 226 9.90 4.08 -10.59
CA VAL A 226 9.69 3.44 -9.28
C VAL A 226 8.29 3.74 -8.77
N GLN A 227 7.65 2.75 -8.17
CA GLN A 227 6.40 2.93 -7.45
C GLN A 227 6.58 3.95 -6.31
N PRO A 228 5.67 4.93 -6.13
CA PRO A 228 5.86 6.00 -5.15
C PRO A 228 6.13 5.53 -3.72
N GLN A 229 5.50 4.43 -3.30
CA GLN A 229 5.67 3.85 -1.97
C GLN A 229 7.06 3.22 -1.72
N GLU A 230 7.75 2.79 -2.77
CA GLU A 230 9.11 2.20 -2.67
C GLU A 230 10.22 3.22 -2.97
N ALA A 231 9.85 4.46 -3.29
CA ALA A 231 10.78 5.45 -3.83
C ALA A 231 11.96 5.74 -2.88
N ASP A 232 11.72 5.85 -1.58
CA ASP A 232 12.78 6.17 -0.62
C ASP A 232 13.73 4.99 -0.39
N ALA A 233 13.20 3.76 -0.34
CA ALA A 233 13.99 2.54 -0.23
C ALA A 233 14.88 2.33 -1.46
N VAL A 234 14.32 2.54 -2.67
CA VAL A 234 15.09 2.46 -3.91
C VAL A 234 16.12 3.59 -4.00
N ALA A 235 15.78 4.81 -3.58
CA ALA A 235 16.73 5.92 -3.57
C ALA A 235 17.95 5.62 -2.68
N ALA A 236 17.73 5.06 -1.49
CA ALA A 236 18.81 4.63 -0.60
C ALA A 236 19.72 3.59 -1.28
N GLN A 237 19.15 2.59 -1.93
CA GLN A 237 19.92 1.58 -2.65
C GLN A 237 20.68 2.14 -3.86
N VAL A 238 20.14 3.16 -4.55
CA VAL A 238 20.89 3.84 -5.62
C VAL A 238 22.15 4.49 -5.07
N PHE A 239 22.09 5.11 -3.88
CA PHE A 239 23.28 5.68 -3.24
C PHE A 239 24.27 4.62 -2.74
N ASP A 240 23.79 3.48 -2.24
CA ASP A 240 24.67 2.41 -1.75
C ASP A 240 25.34 1.61 -2.88
N LEU A 241 24.66 1.47 -4.02
CA LEU A 241 25.11 0.64 -5.15
C LEU A 241 25.83 1.41 -6.24
N THR A 242 25.86 2.75 -6.18
CA THR A 242 26.52 3.58 -7.19
C THR A 242 27.39 4.65 -6.56
N SER A 243 28.29 5.25 -7.34
CA SER A 243 29.11 6.39 -6.90
C SER A 243 28.36 7.73 -6.89
N THR A 244 27.06 7.74 -7.27
CA THR A 244 26.33 9.00 -7.39
C THR A 244 26.16 9.68 -6.03
N LEU A 245 26.34 11.00 -6.01
CA LEU A 245 26.11 11.83 -4.81
C LEU A 245 24.76 12.55 -4.83
N GLY A 246 23.99 12.41 -5.90
CA GLY A 246 22.73 13.10 -6.05
C GLY A 246 21.78 12.41 -7.00
N LEU A 247 20.52 12.32 -6.58
CA LEU A 247 19.43 11.73 -7.35
C LEU A 247 18.41 12.81 -7.68
N ARG A 248 18.10 13.00 -8.97
CA ARG A 248 16.99 13.87 -9.38
C ARG A 248 15.70 13.06 -9.30
N ARG A 249 14.66 13.65 -8.72
CA ARG A 249 13.34 13.05 -8.56
C ARG A 249 12.31 13.85 -9.35
N SER A 250 11.43 13.16 -10.06
CA SER A 250 10.25 13.76 -10.69
C SER A 250 9.06 12.81 -10.57
N LEU A 251 7.86 13.36 -10.42
CA LEU A 251 6.64 12.57 -10.56
C LEU A 251 6.25 12.54 -12.04
N VAL A 252 5.95 11.35 -12.54
CA VAL A 252 5.51 11.13 -13.92
C VAL A 252 4.17 10.41 -13.92
N ASP A 253 3.21 10.96 -14.66
CA ASP A 253 1.92 10.31 -14.90
C ASP A 253 2.05 9.34 -16.07
N ARG A 254 1.34 8.21 -15.97
CA ARG A 254 1.34 7.20 -17.01
C ARG A 254 -0.08 6.76 -17.36
N PHE A 255 -0.31 6.65 -18.65
CA PHE A 255 -1.50 6.05 -19.25
C PHE A 255 -1.21 4.57 -19.56
N ILE A 256 -1.98 3.67 -18.97
CA ILE A 256 -1.81 2.21 -19.07
C ILE A 256 -3.06 1.60 -19.65
N LEU A 257 -2.91 0.65 -20.57
CA LEU A 257 -4.02 -0.19 -20.98
C LEU A 257 -4.16 -1.37 -20.02
N ALA A 258 -5.38 -1.62 -19.55
CA ALA A 258 -5.70 -2.85 -18.86
C ALA A 258 -5.29 -4.05 -19.72
N ARG A 259 -4.62 -5.02 -19.09
CA ARG A 259 -4.17 -6.24 -19.75
C ARG A 259 -4.62 -7.44 -18.94
N GLU A 260 -5.01 -8.50 -19.65
CA GLU A 260 -5.39 -9.77 -19.08
C GLU A 260 -4.35 -10.83 -19.45
N SER A 261 -3.98 -11.65 -18.47
CA SER A 261 -3.18 -12.84 -18.72
C SER A 261 -4.08 -13.96 -19.23
N ASP A 262 -3.69 -14.59 -20.32
CA ASP A 262 -4.32 -15.78 -20.84
C ASP A 262 -3.32 -16.92 -20.97
N ASP A 263 -3.48 -17.89 -20.08
CA ASP A 263 -2.64 -19.07 -19.95
C ASP A 263 -3.32 -20.34 -20.53
N SER A 264 -4.41 -20.18 -21.29
CA SER A 264 -5.12 -21.31 -21.93
C SER A 264 -4.36 -21.95 -23.09
N GLY A 265 -3.31 -21.29 -23.59
CA GLY A 265 -2.46 -21.77 -24.68
C GLY A 265 -1.15 -22.39 -24.18
N PRO A 266 -0.35 -22.98 -25.10
CA PRO A 266 0.95 -23.55 -24.75
C PRO A 266 1.98 -22.50 -24.30
N LEU A 267 1.75 -21.23 -24.64
CA LEU A 267 2.57 -20.08 -24.24
C LEU A 267 1.65 -19.05 -23.58
N ARG A 268 2.13 -18.40 -22.53
CA ARG A 268 1.38 -17.35 -21.84
C ARG A 268 1.24 -16.13 -22.73
N ARG A 269 0.05 -15.53 -22.71
CA ARG A 269 -0.29 -14.39 -23.57
C ARG A 269 -0.80 -13.23 -22.74
N LYS A 270 -0.42 -12.02 -23.12
CA LYS A 270 -1.01 -10.78 -22.65
C LYS A 270 -2.00 -10.26 -23.69
N ARG A 271 -3.26 -10.12 -23.29
CA ARG A 271 -4.31 -9.47 -24.09
C ARG A 271 -4.52 -8.06 -23.61
N ALA A 272 -4.73 -7.13 -24.53
CA ALA A 272 -5.13 -5.77 -24.21
C ALA A 272 -6.09 -5.24 -25.26
N THR A 273 -7.21 -4.68 -24.82
CA THR A 273 -8.15 -3.96 -25.67
C THR A 273 -7.62 -2.55 -25.93
N ARG A 274 -7.47 -2.18 -27.21
CA ARG A 274 -7.03 -0.85 -27.61
C ARG A 274 -8.21 0.13 -27.61
N PRO A 275 -7.98 1.45 -27.51
CA PRO A 275 -9.05 2.45 -27.55
C PRO A 275 -9.92 2.39 -28.82
N GLY A 276 -9.38 1.87 -29.93
CA GLY A 276 -10.11 1.64 -31.18
C GLY A 276 -10.97 0.37 -31.20
N GLY A 277 -11.16 -0.31 -30.07
CA GLY A 277 -12.03 -1.49 -29.92
C GLY A 277 -11.44 -2.82 -30.40
N HIS A 278 -10.24 -2.81 -30.99
CA HIS A 278 -9.54 -4.04 -31.38
C HIS A 278 -8.67 -4.58 -30.24
N GLU A 279 -8.54 -5.90 -30.19
CA GLU A 279 -7.68 -6.59 -29.23
C GLU A 279 -6.27 -6.75 -29.80
N THR A 280 -5.26 -6.59 -28.96
CA THR A 280 -3.89 -6.99 -29.28
C THR A 280 -3.45 -8.07 -28.31
N VAL A 281 -2.92 -9.16 -28.86
CA VAL A 281 -2.36 -10.30 -28.11
C VAL A 281 -0.86 -10.30 -28.30
N LYS A 282 -0.11 -10.55 -27.24
CA LYS A 282 1.34 -10.71 -27.31
C LYS A 282 1.79 -11.86 -26.43
N VAL A 283 2.61 -12.77 -26.97
CA VAL A 283 3.22 -13.84 -26.16
C VAL A 283 4.23 -13.26 -25.18
N GLU A 284 4.33 -13.84 -23.99
CA GLU A 284 5.42 -13.52 -23.07
C GLU A 284 6.79 -13.81 -23.69
N SER A 285 7.72 -12.87 -23.52
CA SER A 285 9.04 -12.95 -24.12
C SER A 285 9.86 -14.13 -23.59
N ASP A 286 9.67 -14.47 -22.31
CA ASP A 286 10.42 -15.52 -21.61
C ASP A 286 9.99 -16.92 -22.07
N ASP A 287 8.71 -17.09 -22.41
CA ASP A 287 8.17 -18.35 -22.94
C ASP A 287 8.68 -18.67 -24.36
N LEU A 288 9.39 -17.72 -24.98
CA LEU A 288 10.00 -17.87 -26.29
C LEU A 288 11.52 -18.04 -26.23
N ALA A 289 12.11 -18.07 -25.01
CA ALA A 289 13.57 -18.04 -24.81
C ALA A 289 14.29 -19.30 -25.30
N ASP A 290 13.58 -20.42 -25.43
CA ASP A 290 14.10 -21.71 -25.90
C ASP A 290 14.17 -21.82 -27.44
N ALA A 291 13.70 -20.82 -28.17
CA ALA A 291 13.73 -20.84 -29.63
C ALA A 291 15.17 -20.74 -30.16
N GLU A 292 15.58 -21.70 -30.99
CA GLU A 292 16.96 -21.80 -31.51
C GLU A 292 17.35 -20.64 -32.43
N THR A 293 16.37 -20.03 -33.11
CA THR A 293 16.61 -18.91 -34.04
C THR A 293 15.56 -17.82 -33.89
N LEU A 294 15.90 -16.60 -34.29
CA LEU A 294 14.94 -15.49 -34.36
C LEU A 294 13.74 -15.81 -35.28
N HIS A 295 13.96 -16.57 -36.35
CA HIS A 295 12.89 -17.00 -37.25
C HIS A 295 11.91 -17.93 -36.52
N ASP A 296 12.41 -18.96 -35.84
CA ASP A 296 11.60 -19.88 -35.04
C ASP A 296 10.86 -19.14 -33.92
N ARG A 297 11.57 -18.27 -33.19
CA ARG A 297 10.99 -17.41 -32.14
C ARG A 297 9.78 -16.61 -32.65
N ARG A 298 9.93 -15.95 -33.80
CA ARG A 298 8.86 -15.15 -34.43
C ARG A 298 7.72 -16.03 -34.95
N LYS A 299 8.01 -17.22 -35.46
CA LYS A 299 7.00 -18.17 -35.94
C LYS A 299 6.13 -18.68 -34.78
N ARG A 300 6.75 -19.08 -33.66
CA ARG A 300 6.06 -19.52 -32.43
C ARG A 300 5.17 -18.41 -31.84
N ALA A 301 5.68 -17.18 -31.79
CA ALA A 301 4.92 -16.02 -31.32
C ALA A 301 3.65 -15.80 -32.16
N ARG A 302 3.80 -15.68 -33.49
CA ARG A 302 2.66 -15.46 -34.40
C ARG A 302 1.61 -16.56 -34.33
N ALA A 303 2.03 -17.82 -34.27
CA ALA A 303 1.10 -18.94 -34.17
C ALA A 303 0.25 -18.91 -32.90
N SER A 304 0.75 -18.29 -31.82
CA SER A 304 0.05 -18.20 -30.54
C SER A 304 -0.74 -16.88 -30.37
N GLU A 305 -0.35 -15.84 -31.09
CA GLU A 305 -0.99 -14.51 -31.10
C GLU A 305 -2.27 -14.47 -31.94
N GLY A 306 -2.41 -15.38 -32.93
CA GLY A 306 -3.56 -15.45 -33.84
C GLY A 306 -3.33 -14.67 -35.13
#